data_AF-A0A445DVE3-F1
#
_entry.id   AF-A0A445DVE3-F1
#
_cell.length_a   1.000
_cell.length_b   1.000
_cell.length_c   1.000
_cell.angle_alpha   90.00
_cell.angle_beta   90.00
_cell.angle_gamma   90.00
#
_symmetry.space_group_name_H-M   'P 1'
#
loop_
_entity.id
_entity.type
_entity.pdbx_description
1 polymer ?
#
loop_
_entity_poly.entity_id
_entity_poly.type
_entity_poly.pdbx_seq_one_letter_code
_entity_poly.pdbx_strand_id
1 'polypeptide(L)'
;MEVAFPSSAPPFSALLPRHLAQSSTTFKVLTACIWLNARFDCAVAAARRALNRNKGNDWPSAFGAHRARYLRAIVAKVVERKDHLAKLESLDCGKPLDEAALNMDDVAGCFEFYADLAEKFDAK
;
A
#
# COMPACT_ATOMS: atom_id res chain seq x y z
N MET A 1 4.51 19.47 7.99
CA MET A 1 5.74 18.74 8.33
C MET A 1 6.13 17.95 7.09
N GLU A 2 6.98 18.57 6.27
CA GLU A 2 7.40 18.08 4.96
C GLU A 2 8.47 17.00 5.16
N VAL A 3 8.22 15.78 4.70
CA VAL A 3 9.19 14.69 4.77
C VAL A 3 10.19 14.88 3.63
N ALA A 4 11.32 15.52 3.93
CA ALA A 4 12.43 15.65 3.00
C ALA A 4 13.08 14.27 2.77
N PHE A 5 13.14 13.84 1.51
CA PHE A 5 13.88 12.65 1.08
C PHE A 5 15.40 12.97 1.03
N PRO A 6 16.29 12.04 1.44
CA PRO A 6 17.73 12.30 1.42
C PRO A 6 18.25 12.42 -0.02
N SER A 7 18.90 13.55 -0.30
CA SER A 7 19.45 14.01 -1.58
C SER A 7 20.70 13.24 -2.08
N SER A 8 21.13 12.17 -1.42
CA SER A 8 22.49 11.64 -1.59
C SER A 8 22.59 10.30 -2.34
N ALA A 9 21.66 10.01 -3.26
CA ALA A 9 21.90 8.92 -4.20
C ALA A 9 23.01 9.35 -5.19
N PRO A 10 24.09 8.55 -5.37
CA PRO A 10 25.17 8.92 -6.28
C PRO A 10 24.65 9.06 -7.72
N PRO A 11 25.23 9.96 -8.54
CA PRO A 11 24.82 10.12 -9.92
C PRO A 11 25.03 8.81 -10.69
N PHE A 12 23.98 8.42 -11.40
CA PHE A 12 23.77 7.13 -12.07
C PHE A 12 24.90 6.74 -13.05
N SER A 13 25.70 7.70 -13.52
CA SER A 13 26.89 7.47 -14.35
C SER A 13 27.99 6.65 -13.68
N ALA A 14 27.99 6.53 -12.35
CA ALA A 14 29.02 5.83 -11.59
C ALA A 14 28.76 4.33 -11.37
N LEU A 15 27.56 3.83 -11.65
CA LEU A 15 27.13 2.48 -11.23
C LEU A 15 26.86 1.51 -12.39
N LEU A 16 27.05 1.91 -13.65
CA LEU A 16 26.77 1.05 -14.80
C LEU A 16 27.99 0.81 -15.72
N PRO A 17 28.27 -0.45 -16.10
CA PRO A 17 29.15 -0.76 -17.20
C PRO A 17 28.66 -0.09 -18.49
N ARG A 18 29.56 0.63 -19.20
CA ARG A 18 29.22 1.43 -20.41
C ARG A 18 28.50 0.63 -21.52
N HIS A 19 28.67 -0.70 -21.56
CA HIS A 19 28.08 -1.56 -22.59
C HIS A 19 26.59 -1.89 -22.35
N LEU A 20 26.07 -1.72 -21.13
CA LEU A 20 24.65 -1.97 -20.80
C LEU A 20 23.75 -0.76 -21.02
N ALA A 21 24.33 0.41 -21.30
CA ALA A 21 23.61 1.66 -21.57
C ALA A 21 22.99 1.73 -22.98
N GLN A 22 23.22 0.73 -23.84
CA GLN A 22 22.83 0.77 -25.26
C GLN A 22 21.53 0.02 -25.60
N SER A 23 20.96 -0.76 -24.67
CA SER A 23 19.67 -1.44 -24.87
C SER A 23 18.56 -0.74 -24.09
N SER A 24 17.65 -0.08 -24.82
CA SER A 24 16.52 0.70 -24.29
C SER A 24 15.64 -0.09 -23.30
N THR A 25 15.51 -1.40 -23.49
CA THR A 25 14.68 -2.26 -22.63
C THR A 25 15.44 -2.70 -21.37
N THR A 26 16.70 -3.12 -21.50
CA THR A 26 17.52 -3.57 -20.36
C THR A 26 17.79 -2.43 -19.36
N PHE A 27 18.00 -1.22 -19.88
CA PHE A 27 18.20 -0.02 -19.06
C PHE A 27 16.96 0.37 -18.24
N LYS A 28 15.76 0.29 -18.84
CA LYS A 28 14.48 0.60 -18.16
C LYS A 28 14.18 -0.40 -17.05
N VAL A 29 14.38 -1.69 -17.30
CA VAL A 29 14.13 -2.76 -16.31
C VAL A 29 15.08 -2.62 -15.12
N LEU A 30 16.38 -2.42 -15.37
CA LEU A 30 17.36 -2.29 -14.29
C LEU A 30 17.12 -1.04 -13.42
N THR A 31 16.74 0.08 -14.06
CA THR A 31 16.38 1.31 -13.33
C THR A 31 15.11 1.11 -12.49
N ALA A 32 14.10 0.41 -13.02
CA ALA A 32 12.90 0.06 -12.26
C ALA A 32 13.20 -0.82 -11.04
N CYS A 33 14.07 -1.82 -11.17
CA CYS A 33 14.46 -2.69 -10.06
C CYS A 33 15.20 -1.95 -8.93
N ILE A 34 16.14 -1.06 -9.27
CA ILE A 34 16.88 -0.27 -8.26
C ILE A 34 15.92 0.70 -7.55
N TRP A 35 15.02 1.35 -8.29
CA TRP A 35 13.99 2.19 -7.71
C TRP A 35 13.00 1.42 -6.83
N LEU A 36 12.62 0.21 -7.22
CA LEU A 36 11.73 -0.64 -6.43
C LEU A 36 12.37 -1.03 -5.10
N ASN A 37 13.64 -1.43 -5.10
CA ASN A 37 14.37 -1.79 -3.87
C ASN A 37 14.48 -0.61 -2.90
N ALA A 38 14.88 0.56 -3.40
CA ALA A 38 14.98 1.75 -2.56
C ALA A 38 13.60 2.16 -1.97
N ARG A 39 12.52 2.04 -2.75
CA ARG A 39 11.16 2.32 -2.25
C ARG A 39 10.68 1.28 -1.24
N PHE A 40 11.07 0.02 -1.41
CA PHE A 40 10.78 -1.05 -0.47
C PHE A 40 11.42 -0.78 0.90
N ASP A 41 12.73 -0.48 0.94
CA ASP A 41 13.42 -0.15 2.19
C ASP A 41 12.81 1.07 2.87
N CYS A 42 12.45 2.10 2.10
CA CYS A 42 11.76 3.28 2.62
C CYS A 42 10.40 2.92 3.24
N ALA A 43 9.61 2.06 2.59
CA ALA A 43 8.31 1.64 3.08
C ALA A 43 8.43 0.82 4.38
N VAL A 44 9.37 -0.13 4.43
CA VAL A 44 9.65 -0.93 5.63
C VAL A 44 10.10 -0.03 6.78
N ALA A 45 10.99 0.92 6.52
CA ALA A 45 11.45 1.87 7.54
C ALA A 45 10.29 2.76 8.03
N ALA A 46 9.40 3.21 7.14
CA ALA A 46 8.21 3.98 7.51
C ALA A 46 7.24 3.16 8.37
N ALA A 47 6.96 1.91 8.01
CA ALA A 47 6.12 1.01 8.79
C ALA A 47 6.69 0.77 10.20
N ARG A 48 8.00 0.49 10.32
CA ARG A 48 8.68 0.33 11.61
C ARG A 48 8.59 1.60 12.47
N ARG A 49 8.78 2.78 11.86
CA ARG A 49 8.60 4.05 12.58
C ARG A 49 7.16 4.24 13.05
N ALA A 50 6.18 3.91 12.23
CA ALA A 50 4.76 4.04 12.59
C ALA A 50 4.37 3.11 13.75
N LEU A 51 4.95 1.91 13.82
CA LEU A 51 4.74 0.98 14.95
C LEU A 51 5.42 1.47 16.23
N ASN A 52 6.61 2.05 16.13
CA ASN A 52 7.40 2.44 17.32
C ASN A 52 7.08 3.86 17.82
N ARG A 53 6.44 4.70 17.02
CA ARG A 53 6.10 6.08 17.42
C ARG A 53 5.27 6.05 18.71
N ASN A 54 5.40 7.11 19.51
CA ASN A 54 4.76 7.21 20.83
C ASN A 54 4.98 5.96 21.70
N LYS A 55 6.17 5.34 21.62
CA LYS A 55 6.53 4.10 22.33
C LYS A 55 5.59 2.92 22.05
N GLY A 56 4.92 2.90 20.90
CA GLY A 56 3.92 1.89 20.55
C GLY A 56 2.53 2.10 21.15
N ASN A 57 2.30 3.24 21.82
CA ASN A 57 1.01 3.57 22.45
C ASN A 57 -0.06 4.08 21.47
N ASP A 58 0.23 4.06 20.16
CA ASP A 58 -0.71 4.42 19.10
C ASP A 58 -1.35 3.16 18.49
N TRP A 59 -1.08 2.87 17.21
CA TRP A 59 -1.70 1.77 16.46
C TRP A 59 -1.45 0.36 17.04
N PRO A 60 -0.24 -0.04 17.46
CA PRO A 60 0.01 -1.42 17.87
C PRO A 60 -0.63 -1.80 19.22
N SER A 61 -0.91 -0.83 20.08
CA SER A 61 -1.61 -1.03 21.36
C SER A 61 -3.05 -0.52 21.36
N ALA A 62 -3.54 0.01 20.23
CA ALA A 62 -4.90 0.47 20.10
C ALA A 62 -5.89 -0.66 20.40
N PHE A 63 -6.98 -0.36 21.08
CA PHE A 63 -8.09 -1.29 21.25
C PHE A 63 -8.68 -1.70 19.90
N GLY A 64 -9.14 -2.93 19.81
CA GLY A 64 -9.88 -3.50 18.69
C GLY A 64 -11.02 -2.63 18.21
N ALA A 65 -11.83 -2.07 19.12
CA ALA A 65 -12.90 -1.12 18.80
C ALA A 65 -12.38 0.14 18.10
N HIS A 66 -11.21 0.64 18.51
CA HIS A 66 -10.57 1.76 17.82
C HIS A 66 -10.13 1.38 16.41
N ARG A 67 -9.52 0.20 16.23
CA ARG A 67 -9.12 -0.30 14.89
C ARG A 67 -10.33 -0.56 13.99
N ALA A 68 -11.41 -1.13 14.52
CA ALA A 68 -12.65 -1.43 13.80
C ALA A 68 -13.27 -0.16 13.18
N ARG A 69 -13.21 0.98 13.87
CA ARG A 69 -13.65 2.27 13.30
C ARG A 69 -12.94 2.62 12.00
N TYR A 70 -11.64 2.36 11.89
CA TYR A 70 -10.89 2.61 10.65
C TYR A 70 -11.27 1.61 9.56
N LEU A 71 -11.45 0.33 9.91
CA LEU A 71 -11.88 -0.70 8.95
C LEU A 71 -13.25 -0.36 8.36
N ARG A 72 -14.22 0.05 9.18
CA ARG A 72 -15.55 0.48 8.70
C ARG A 72 -15.50 1.79 7.92
N ALA A 73 -14.58 2.71 8.26
CA ALA A 73 -14.35 3.90 7.45
C ALA A 73 -13.82 3.55 6.04
N ILE A 74 -12.97 2.51 5.93
CA ILE A 74 -12.51 2.00 4.64
C ILE A 74 -13.70 1.42 3.85
N VAL A 75 -14.54 0.60 4.49
CA VAL A 75 -15.76 0.04 3.87
C VAL A 75 -16.63 1.16 3.31
N ALA A 76 -16.93 2.18 4.11
CA ALA A 76 -17.75 3.31 3.68
C ALA A 76 -17.17 3.98 2.43
N LYS A 77 -15.84 4.11 2.34
CA LYS A 77 -15.16 4.70 1.17
C LYS A 77 -15.11 3.79 -0.05
N VAL A 78 -14.99 2.47 0.16
CA VAL A 78 -15.08 1.49 -0.93
C VAL A 78 -16.48 1.51 -1.53
N VAL A 79 -17.53 1.47 -0.70
CA VAL A 79 -18.93 1.52 -1.14
C VAL A 79 -19.26 2.84 -1.84
N GLU A 80 -18.85 3.99 -1.28
CA GLU A 80 -19.01 5.32 -1.88
C GLU A 80 -18.42 5.38 -3.30
N ARG A 81 -17.32 4.65 -3.55
CA ARG A 81 -16.53 4.73 -4.79
C ARG A 81 -16.59 3.46 -5.63
N LYS A 82 -17.54 2.56 -5.34
CA LYS A 82 -17.61 1.22 -5.93
C LYS A 82 -17.48 1.24 -7.45
N ASP A 83 -18.30 2.06 -8.12
CA ASP A 83 -18.30 2.15 -9.58
C ASP A 83 -16.96 2.63 -10.16
N HIS A 84 -16.28 3.54 -9.46
CA HIS A 84 -14.98 4.05 -9.89
C HIS A 84 -13.88 3.00 -9.70
N LEU A 85 -13.86 2.34 -8.54
CA LEU A 85 -12.89 1.30 -8.23
C LEU A 85 -13.07 0.07 -9.12
N ALA A 86 -14.31 -0.35 -9.40
CA ALA A 86 -14.60 -1.46 -10.32
C ALA A 86 -14.11 -1.16 -11.74
N LYS A 87 -14.28 0.07 -12.23
CA LYS A 87 -13.73 0.48 -13.53
C LYS A 87 -12.21 0.45 -13.54
N LEU A 88 -11.56 0.94 -12.49
CA LEU A 88 -10.10 0.90 -12.38
C LEU A 88 -9.56 -0.53 -12.36
N GLU A 89 -10.20 -1.40 -11.58
CA GLU A 89 -9.86 -2.83 -11.47
C GLU A 89 -10.02 -3.56 -12.81
N SER A 90 -11.11 -3.27 -13.54
CA SER A 90 -11.36 -3.82 -14.87
C SER A 90 -10.31 -3.34 -15.89
N LEU A 91 -9.89 -2.06 -15.82
CA LEU A 91 -8.85 -1.51 -16.69
C LEU A 91 -7.47 -2.09 -16.39
N ASP A 92 -7.14 -2.30 -15.12
CA ASP A 92 -5.82 -2.79 -14.69
C ASP A 92 -5.66 -4.30 -14.94
N CYS A 93 -6.69 -5.08 -14.62
CA CYS A 93 -6.63 -6.54 -14.69
C CYS A 93 -7.26 -7.14 -15.95
N GLY A 94 -8.03 -6.36 -16.72
CA GLY A 94 -8.74 -6.84 -17.92
C GLY A 94 -9.98 -7.69 -17.66
N LYS A 95 -10.44 -7.78 -16.41
CA LYS A 95 -11.63 -8.56 -16.03
C LYS A 95 -12.94 -7.84 -16.42
N PRO A 96 -14.05 -8.57 -16.67
CA PRO A 96 -15.36 -7.96 -16.90
C PRO A 96 -15.78 -7.00 -15.78
N LEU A 97 -16.53 -5.94 -16.12
CA LEU A 97 -16.88 -4.88 -15.16
C LEU A 97 -17.81 -5.38 -14.05
N ASP A 98 -18.70 -6.32 -14.36
CA ASP A 98 -19.56 -7.00 -13.38
C ASP A 98 -18.73 -7.82 -12.38
N GLU A 99 -17.74 -8.59 -12.86
CA GLU A 99 -16.79 -9.29 -11.99
C GLU A 99 -15.97 -8.31 -11.12
N ALA A 100 -15.51 -7.19 -11.70
CA ALA A 100 -14.81 -6.15 -10.94
C ALA A 100 -15.71 -5.50 -9.87
N ALA A 101 -17.00 -5.31 -10.15
CA ALA A 101 -17.95 -4.78 -9.18
C ALA A 101 -18.19 -5.75 -8.02
N LEU A 102 -18.26 -7.05 -8.29
CA LEU A 102 -18.35 -8.09 -7.25
C LEU A 102 -17.09 -8.11 -6.38
N ASN A 103 -15.90 -7.94 -6.96
CA ASN A 103 -14.66 -7.83 -6.18
C ASN A 103 -14.71 -6.66 -5.16
N MET A 104 -15.36 -5.55 -5.51
CA MET A 104 -15.51 -4.43 -4.56
C MET A 104 -16.46 -4.75 -3.40
N ASP A 105 -17.50 -5.57 -3.65
CA ASP A 105 -18.36 -6.09 -2.59
C ASP A 105 -17.59 -7.04 -1.66
N ASP A 106 -16.77 -7.92 -2.21
CA ASP A 106 -15.93 -8.84 -1.43
C ASP A 106 -14.92 -8.09 -0.56
N VAL A 107 -14.29 -7.04 -1.11
CA VAL A 107 -13.40 -6.14 -0.35
C VAL A 107 -14.15 -5.52 0.83
N ALA A 108 -15.33 -4.94 0.59
CA ALA A 108 -16.15 -4.36 1.65
C ALA A 108 -16.52 -5.40 2.72
N GLY A 109 -16.97 -6.59 2.30
CA GLY A 109 -17.31 -7.69 3.19
C GLY A 109 -16.14 -8.18 4.05
N CYS A 110 -14.94 -8.27 3.47
CA CYS A 110 -13.74 -8.66 4.20
C CYS A 110 -13.38 -7.64 5.29
N PHE A 111 -13.43 -6.34 4.99
CA PHE A 111 -13.14 -5.31 5.97
C PHE A 111 -14.17 -5.26 7.09
N GLU A 112 -15.46 -5.42 6.80
CA GLU A 112 -16.50 -5.53 7.85
C GLU A 112 -16.28 -6.76 8.74
N PHE A 113 -16.02 -7.92 8.14
CA PHE A 113 -15.76 -9.15 8.90
C PHE A 113 -14.58 -8.98 9.89
N TYR A 114 -13.48 -8.37 9.45
CA TYR A 114 -12.33 -8.12 10.32
C TYR A 114 -12.58 -6.98 11.33
N ALA A 115 -13.47 -6.03 11.04
CA ALA A 115 -13.90 -5.02 12.02
C ALA A 115 -14.63 -5.68 13.20
N ASP A 116 -15.56 -6.59 12.92
CA ASP A 116 -16.28 -7.35 13.94
C ASP A 116 -15.35 -8.24 14.76
N LEU A 117 -14.38 -8.91 14.11
CA LEU A 117 -13.38 -9.70 14.81
C LEU A 117 -12.48 -8.84 15.70
N ALA A 118 -12.09 -7.65 15.24
CA ALA A 118 -11.27 -6.74 16.04
C ALA A 118 -11.98 -6.33 17.33
N GLU A 119 -13.26 -5.97 17.27
CA GLU A 119 -14.05 -5.63 18.47
C GLU A 119 -14.23 -6.82 19.42
N LYS A 120 -14.48 -8.03 18.89
CA LYS A 120 -14.57 -9.25 19.71
C LYS A 120 -13.27 -9.58 20.43
N PHE A 121 -12.13 -9.15 19.88
CA PHE A 121 -10.82 -9.40 20.47
C PHE A 121 -10.59 -8.59 21.76
N ASP A 122 -11.25 -7.44 21.93
CA ASP A 122 -11.17 -6.65 23.17
C ASP A 122 -11.92 -7.29 24.34
N ALA A 123 -12.86 -8.18 24.06
CA ALA A 123 -13.69 -8.86 25.06
C ALA A 123 -13.05 -10.16 25.61
N LYS A 124 -11.83 -10.50 25.17
CA LYS A 124 -11.05 -11.66 25.64
C LYS A 124 -9.95 -11.23 26.60
#